data_AF-V5NM87-F1
#
_entry.id   AF-V5NM87-F1
#
_cell.length_a   1.000
_cell.length_b   1.000
_cell.length_c   1.000
_cell.angle_alpha   90.00
_cell.angle_beta   90.00
_cell.angle_gamma   90.00
#
_symmetry.space_group_name_H-M   'P 1'
#
loop_
_entity.id
_entity.type
_entity.pdbx_description
1 polymer ?
#
loop_
_entity_poly.entity_id
_entity_poly.type
_entity_poly.pdbx_seq_one_letter_code
_entity_poly.pdbx_strand_id
1 'polypeptide(L)'
;MGIIRNIEARKEKGDKKAKLAFEMCAYRIKKYIGAYIAVLKKVDAILFTGGLGENYSALRESVCEGLENLGIALCKPTNDNPGNGLVDLS
;
A
#
# COMPACT_ATOMS: atom_id res chain seq x y z
N MET A 1 14.72 7.14 0.36
CA MET A 1 14.39 6.20 1.45
C MET A 1 14.26 6.84 2.85
N GLY A 2 14.76 8.06 3.10
CA GLY A 2 14.70 8.69 4.43
C GLY A 2 13.31 9.07 4.96
N ILE A 3 12.33 9.33 4.07
CA ILE A 3 10.97 9.73 4.46
C ILE A 3 10.20 8.59 5.15
N ILE A 4 10.28 7.37 4.61
CA ILE A 4 9.59 6.17 5.17
C ILE A 4 10.10 5.90 6.57
N ARG A 5 11.43 5.77 6.72
CA ARG A 5 12.08 5.49 8.00
C ARG A 5 11.75 6.53 9.07
N ASN A 6 11.62 7.82 8.69
CA ASN A 6 11.25 8.87 9.63
C ASN A 6 9.79 8.73 10.11
N ILE A 7 8.85 8.45 9.19
CA ILE A 7 7.45 8.25 9.56
C ILE A 7 7.26 7.01 10.42
N GLU A 8 7.90 5.89 10.09
CA GLU A 8 7.84 4.65 10.88
C GLU A 8 8.37 4.87 12.30
N ALA A 9 9.58 5.40 12.44
CA ALA A 9 10.18 5.64 13.75
C ALA A 9 9.34 6.59 14.62
N ARG A 10 8.62 7.55 14.00
CA ARG A 10 7.69 8.43 14.71
C ARG A 10 6.40 7.72 15.09
N LYS A 11 5.84 6.89 14.21
CA LYS A 11 4.66 6.06 14.49
C LYS A 11 4.93 5.11 15.66
N GLU A 12 6.08 4.44 15.68
CA GLU A 12 6.51 3.55 16.76
C GLU A 12 6.62 4.27 18.11
N LYS A 13 7.04 5.53 18.10
CA LYS A 13 7.09 6.41 19.28
C LYS A 13 5.72 7.00 19.68
N GLY A 14 4.63 6.56 19.04
CA GLY A 14 3.27 7.01 19.36
C GLY A 14 2.91 8.40 18.80
N ASP A 15 3.66 8.92 17.83
CA ASP A 15 3.34 10.20 17.19
C ASP A 15 2.03 10.09 16.39
N LYS A 16 0.96 10.64 16.96
CA LYS A 16 -0.38 10.65 16.35
C LYS A 16 -0.42 11.35 15.00
N LYS A 17 0.41 12.38 14.78
CA LYS A 17 0.45 13.10 13.48
C LYS A 17 1.12 12.24 12.42
N ALA A 18 2.19 11.53 12.77
CA ALA A 18 2.84 10.59 11.84
C ALA A 18 1.90 9.43 11.46
N LYS A 19 1.16 8.90 12.44
CA LYS A 19 0.13 7.89 12.20
C LYS A 19 -0.96 8.41 11.25
N LEU A 20 -1.54 9.57 11.56
CA LEU A 20 -2.58 10.18 10.72
C LEU A 20 -2.07 10.47 9.29
N ALA A 21 -0.85 10.98 9.15
CA ALA A 21 -0.27 11.25 7.83
C ALA A 21 -0.13 9.98 6.99
N PHE A 22 0.30 8.87 7.61
CA PHE A 22 0.33 7.56 6.96
C PHE A 22 -1.07 7.09 6.54
N GLU A 23 -2.04 7.14 7.46
CA GLU A 23 -3.43 6.72 7.19
C GLU A 23 -4.07 7.55 6.07
N MET A 24 -3.87 8.86 6.06
CA MET A 24 -4.33 9.75 4.99
C MET A 24 -3.68 9.41 3.65
N CYS A 25 -2.41 9.02 3.64
CA CYS A 25 -1.71 8.60 2.43
C CYS A 25 -2.33 7.32 1.86
N ALA A 26 -2.45 6.27 2.69
CA ALA A 26 -3.05 4.99 2.30
C ALA A 26 -4.51 5.18 1.83
N TYR A 27 -5.30 5.96 2.56
CA TYR A 27 -6.68 6.30 2.21
C TYR A 27 -6.78 6.97 0.83
N ARG A 28 -5.93 7.96 0.55
CA ARG A 28 -5.94 8.65 -0.76
C ARG A 28 -5.61 7.68 -1.88
N ILE A 29 -4.60 6.83 -1.73
CA ILE A 29 -4.23 5.84 -2.76
C ILE A 29 -5.40 4.88 -2.99
N LYS A 30 -5.98 4.31 -1.92
CA LYS A 30 -7.15 3.42 -1.99
C LYS A 30 -8.34 4.08 -2.70
N LYS A 31 -8.60 5.36 -2.41
CA LYS A 31 -9.65 6.15 -3.09
C LYS A 31 -9.40 6.27 -4.59
N TYR A 32 -8.15 6.50 -5.02
CA TYR A 32 -7.81 6.56 -6.44
C TYR A 32 -7.92 5.20 -7.13
N ILE A 33 -7.50 4.11 -6.47
CA ILE A 33 -7.70 2.74 -6.97
C ILE A 33 -9.19 2.49 -7.21
N GLY A 34 -10.05 2.76 -6.22
CA GLY A 34 -11.50 2.60 -6.37
C GLY A 34 -12.09 3.45 -7.50
N ALA A 35 -11.65 4.71 -7.63
CA ALA A 35 -12.06 5.57 -8.73
C ALA A 35 -11.66 5.00 -10.11
N TYR A 36 -10.46 4.46 -10.24
CA TYR A 36 -9.99 3.87 -11.50
C TYR A 36 -10.64 2.52 -11.80
N ILE A 37 -10.91 1.69 -10.80
CA ILE A 37 -11.72 0.46 -10.98
C ILE A 37 -13.08 0.82 -11.56
N ALA A 38 -13.75 1.84 -11.03
CA ALA A 38 -15.05 2.28 -11.51
C ALA A 38 -15.02 2.77 -12.97
N VAL A 39 -13.93 3.45 -13.38
CA VAL A 39 -13.76 3.95 -14.76
C VAL A 39 -13.39 2.83 -15.74
N LEU A 40 -12.46 1.95 -15.37
CA LEU A 40 -11.92 0.90 -16.24
C LEU A 40 -12.86 -0.30 -16.37
N LYS A 41 -13.80 -0.48 -15.45
CA LYS A 41 -14.76 -1.60 -15.33
C LYS A 41 -14.10 -2.94 -15.01
N LYS A 42 -13.00 -3.28 -15.70
CA LYS A 42 -12.17 -4.44 -15.44
C LYS A 42 -10.73 -3.97 -15.18
N VAL A 43 -10.13 -4.48 -14.11
CA VAL A 43 -8.72 -4.27 -13.77
C VAL A 43 -8.08 -5.63 -13.67
N ASP A 44 -7.10 -5.92 -14.54
CA ASP A 44 -6.39 -7.19 -14.54
C ASP A 44 -5.23 -7.21 -13.53
N ALA A 45 -4.64 -6.05 -13.23
CA ALA A 45 -3.54 -5.92 -12.27
C ALA A 45 -3.44 -4.51 -11.67
N ILE A 46 -2.90 -4.43 -10.45
CA ILE A 46 -2.47 -3.19 -9.79
C ILE A 46 -0.98 -3.31 -9.52
N LEU A 47 -0.18 -2.38 -10.03
CA LEU A 47 1.27 -2.39 -9.83
C LEU A 47 1.68 -1.31 -8.81
N PHE A 48 2.41 -1.73 -7.78
CA PHE A 48 3.11 -0.83 -6.89
C PHE A 48 4.54 -0.63 -7.39
N THR A 49 4.91 0.62 -7.69
CA THR A 49 6.25 1.01 -8.14
C THR A 49 6.69 2.32 -7.49
N GLY A 50 7.94 2.72 -7.73
CA GLY A 50 8.59 3.86 -7.11
C GLY A 50 8.97 3.59 -5.66
N GLY A 51 9.68 4.53 -5.05
CA GLY A 51 10.31 4.30 -3.75
C GLY A 51 9.35 3.86 -2.63
N LEU A 52 8.15 4.46 -2.55
CA LEU A 52 7.15 4.08 -1.53
C LEU A 52 6.45 2.76 -1.87
N GLY A 53 6.03 2.58 -3.12
CA GLY A 53 5.31 1.37 -3.54
C GLY A 53 6.17 0.12 -3.46
N GLU A 54 7.46 0.22 -3.79
CA GLU A 54 8.40 -0.92 -3.80
C GLU A 54 8.86 -1.29 -2.39
N ASN A 55 9.15 -0.30 -1.55
CA ASN A 55 9.90 -0.52 -0.31
C ASN A 55 9.05 -0.46 0.97
N TYR A 56 7.74 -0.18 0.88
CA TYR A 56 6.91 -0.02 2.07
C TYR A 56 5.74 -1.00 2.11
N SER A 57 5.97 -2.18 2.69
CA SER A 57 4.99 -3.27 2.80
C SER A 57 3.71 -2.86 3.54
N ALA A 58 3.85 -2.15 4.65
CA ALA A 58 2.71 -1.69 5.44
C ALA A 58 1.82 -0.69 4.68
N LEU A 59 2.40 0.09 3.75
CA LEU A 59 1.61 0.97 2.87
C LEU A 59 0.77 0.13 1.90
N ARG A 60 1.37 -0.86 1.23
CA ARG A 60 0.64 -1.76 0.31
C ARG A 60 -0.48 -2.49 1.05
N GLU A 61 -0.19 -3.03 2.23
CA GLU A 61 -1.17 -3.70 3.09
C GLU A 61 -2.35 -2.78 3.44
N SER A 62 -2.08 -1.58 3.96
CA SER A 62 -3.14 -0.62 4.31
C SER A 62 -3.95 -0.14 3.10
N VAL A 63 -3.32 -0.05 1.92
CA VAL A 63 -3.99 0.30 0.66
C VAL A 63 -4.90 -0.81 0.15
N CYS A 64 -4.53 -2.09 0.31
CA CYS A 64 -5.31 -3.21 -0.19
C CYS A 64 -6.35 -3.74 0.80
N GLU A 65 -6.22 -3.45 2.09
CA GLU A 65 -7.16 -3.85 3.14
C GLU A 65 -8.63 -3.52 2.79
N GLY A 66 -9.52 -4.50 2.81
CA GLY A 66 -10.94 -4.30 2.54
C GLY A 66 -11.32 -4.27 1.06
N LEU A 67 -10.38 -4.52 0.14
CA LEU A 67 -10.62 -4.61 -1.31
C LEU A 67 -10.85 -6.06 -1.79
N GLU A 68 -10.98 -7.02 -0.88
CA GLU A 68 -11.10 -8.45 -1.20
C GLU A 68 -12.37 -8.74 -2.02
N ASN A 69 -13.46 -8.01 -1.73
CA ASN A 69 -14.72 -8.10 -2.49
C ASN A 69 -14.62 -7.55 -3.92
N LEU A 70 -13.54 -6.82 -4.23
CA LEU A 70 -13.21 -6.36 -5.58
C LEU A 70 -12.20 -7.29 -6.28
N GLY A 71 -11.89 -8.44 -5.68
CA GLY A 71 -10.91 -9.41 -6.19
C GLY A 71 -9.45 -9.02 -5.94
N ILE A 72 -9.19 -8.04 -5.05
CA ILE A 72 -7.84 -7.58 -4.73
C ILE A 72 -7.50 -8.06 -3.32
N ALA A 73 -6.57 -9.01 -3.22
CA ALA A 73 -6.04 -9.51 -1.97
C ALA A 73 -4.51 -9.52 -2.04
N LEU A 74 -3.85 -9.30 -0.90
CA LEU A 74 -2.40 -9.44 -0.77
C LEU A 74 -2.07 -10.73 0.00
N CYS A 75 -1.11 -11.50 -0.48
CA CYS A 75 -0.45 -12.54 0.28
C CYS A 75 0.54 -11.90 1.26
N LYS A 76 0.16 -11.85 2.54
CA LYS A 76 0.97 -11.18 3.59
C LYS A 76 2.43 -11.68 3.64
N PRO A 77 2.73 -13.00 3.63
CA PRO A 77 4.11 -13.49 3.59
C PRO A 77 4.92 -12.95 2.41
N THR A 78 4.34 -12.92 1.20
CA THR A 78 5.01 -12.40 0.01
C THR A 78 5.16 -10.87 0.06
N ASN A 79 4.16 -10.16 0.61
CA ASN A 79 4.22 -8.72 0.80
C ASN A 79 5.27 -8.26 1.81
N ASP A 80 5.48 -9.02 2.88
CA ASP A 80 6.45 -8.71 3.94
C ASP A 80 7.89 -8.92 3.47
N ASN A 81 8.12 -9.89 2.58
CA ASN A 81 9.43 -10.19 2.02
C ASN A 81 9.35 -10.42 0.50
N PRO A 82 9.11 -9.36 -0.29
CA PRO A 82 9.08 -9.49 -1.74
C PRO A 82 10.48 -9.80 -2.27
N GLY A 83 10.58 -10.70 -3.24
CA GLY A 83 11.82 -10.94 -3.97
C GLY A 83 12.27 -9.72 -4.78
N ASN A 84 13.30 -9.90 -5.60
CA ASN A 84 13.79 -8.85 -6.50
C ASN A 84 13.02 -8.84 -7.82
N GLY A 85 12.78 -7.65 -8.37
CA GLY A 85 12.15 -7.46 -9.69
C GLY A 85 10.62 -7.41 -9.62
N LEU A 86 9.96 -7.96 -10.63
CA LEU A 86 8.50 -8.06 -10.67
C LEU A 86 8.06 -9.26 -9.83
N VAL A 87 7.31 -8.99 -8.76
CA VAL A 87 6.83 -10.01 -7.81
C VAL A 87 5.31 -9.92 -7.75
N ASP A 88 4.64 -11.06 -7.88
CA ASP A 88 3.22 -11.16 -7.59
C ASP A 88 3.01 -11.14 -6.08
N LEU A 89 2.27 -10.15 -5.59
CA LEU A 89 2.00 -9.94 -4.18
C LEU A 89 0.63 -10.45 -3.75
N SER A 90 -0.18 -10.95 -4.69
CA SER A 90 -1.51 -11.51 -4.40
C SER A 90 -1.47 -12.91 -3.80
#